data_AF-A0AAU7W3I4-F1
#
_entry.id   AF-A0AAU7W3I4-F1
#
_cell.length_a   1.000
_cell.length_b   1.000
_cell.length_c   1.000
_cell.angle_alpha   90.00
_cell.angle_beta   90.00
_cell.angle_gamma   90.00
#
_symmetry.space_group_name_H-M   'P 1'
#
loop_
_entity.id
_entity.type
_entity.pdbx_description
1 polymer ?
#
loop_
_entity_poly.entity_id
_entity_poly.type
_entity_poly.pdbx_seq_one_letter_code
_entity_poly.pdbx_strand_id
1 'polypeptide(L)' 'MFAQLRVDTIRDNTQRGLNYARSQGRVGGRPSVMTPERIATAQRMRAEQQSWDSIGRVLGVGASSVRR' A
#
# COMPACT_ATOMS: atom_id res chain seq x y z
N MET A 1 7.21 32.14 19.97
CA MET A 1 8.18 31.09 20.35
C MET A 1 7.51 29.82 20.91
N PHE A 2 6.53 29.92 21.82
CA PHE A 2 5.89 28.75 22.45
C PHE A 2 5.05 27.83 21.52
N ALA A 3 4.49 28.36 20.44
CA ALA A 3 3.66 27.57 19.53
C ALA A 3 4.45 26.45 18.82
N GLN A 4 5.69 26.74 18.41
CA GLN A 4 6.54 25.78 17.69
C GLN A 4 6.95 24.60 18.58
N LEU A 5 7.34 24.87 19.83
CA LEU A 5 7.68 23.85 20.82
C LEU A 5 6.54 22.85 21.08
N ARG A 6 5.29 23.34 21.10
CA ARG A 6 4.10 22.49 21.28
C ARG A 6 3.88 21.57 20.07
N VAL A 7 4.02 22.09 18.84
CA VAL A 7 3.87 21.29 17.61
C VAL A 7 4.92 20.18 17.55
N ASP A 8 6.16 20.48 17.91
CA ASP A 8 7.25 19.50 17.88
C ASP A 8 7.04 18.40 18.92
N THR A 9 6.53 18.76 20.10
CA THR A 9 6.13 17.76 21.13
C THR A 9 5.03 16.82 20.63
N ILE A 10 4.03 17.33 19.92
CA ILE A 10 2.95 16.51 19.36
C ILE A 10 3.49 15.54 18.29
N ARG A 11 4.39 16.01 17.42
CA ARG A 11 5.03 15.17 16.40
C ARG A 11 5.85 14.05 17.03
N ASP A 12 6.65 14.38 18.04
CA ASP A 12 7.49 13.42 18.77
C ASP A 12 6.63 12.34 19.44
N ASN A 13 5.55 12.74 20.12
CA ASN A 13 4.58 11.79 20.70
C ASN A 13 3.91 10.90 19.65
N THR A 14 3.53 11.47 18.50
CA THR A 14 2.92 10.71 17.40
C THR A 14 3.90 9.68 16.84
N GLN A 15 5.15 10.08 16.62
CA GLN A 15 6.18 9.17 16.12
C GLN A 15 6.49 8.05 17.12
N ARG A 16 6.57 8.38 18.42
CA ARG A 16 6.70 7.37 19.50
C ARG A 16 5.57 6.35 19.45
N GLY A 17 4.31 6.81 19.35
CA GLY A 17 3.15 5.93 19.25
C GLY A 17 3.17 5.04 18.01
N LEU A 18 3.50 5.60 16.84
CA LEU A 18 3.63 4.83 15.60
C LEU A 18 4.75 3.78 15.67
N ASN A 19 5.89 4.12 16.27
CA ASN A 19 7.00 3.19 16.44
C ASN A 19 6.63 2.04 17.39
N TYR A 20 5.96 2.34 18.50
CA TYR A 20 5.43 1.32 19.40
C TYR A 20 4.44 0.40 18.68
N ALA A 21 3.48 0.95 17.92
CA ALA A 21 2.53 0.12 17.19
C ALA A 21 3.21 -0.78 16.15
N ARG A 22 4.23 -0.27 15.44
CA ARG A 22 5.04 -1.06 14.51
C ARG A 22 5.80 -2.19 15.23
N SER A 23 6.35 -1.95 16.42
CA SER A 23 7.04 -3.01 17.20
C SER A 23 6.10 -4.12 17.66
N GLN A 24 4.81 -3.82 17.79
CA GLN A 24 3.75 -4.81 18.04
C GLN A 24 3.25 -5.52 16.75
N GLY A 25 3.92 -5.31 15.61
CA GLY A 25 3.58 -5.98 14.34
C GLY A 25 2.49 -5.29 13.52
N ARG A 26 2.03 -4.09 13.92
CA ARG A 26 1.07 -3.33 13.09
C ARG A 26 1.75 -2.85 11.81
N VAL A 27 1.29 -3.37 10.67
CA VAL A 27 1.62 -2.84 9.35
C VAL A 27 0.67 -1.67 9.06
N GLY A 28 1.18 -0.45 9.16
CA GLY A 28 0.44 0.77 8.79
C GLY A 28 0.39 1.01 7.28
N GLY A 29 -0.46 1.95 6.85
CA GLY A 29 -0.62 2.33 5.45
C GLY A 29 -1.95 1.86 4.85
N ARG A 30 -2.13 2.09 3.54
CA ARG A 30 -3.31 1.63 2.80
C ARG A 30 -3.14 0.13 2.48
N PRO A 31 -4.13 -0.72 2.79
CA PRO A 31 -4.10 -2.13 2.37
C PRO A 31 -3.95 -2.28 0.85
N SER A 32 -3.18 -3.28 0.41
CA SER A 32 -3.04 -3.59 -1.01
C SER A 32 -4.34 -4.15 -1.58
N VAL A 33 -4.74 -3.65 -2.75
CA VAL A 33 -5.85 -4.22 -3.53
C VAL A 33 -5.43 -5.44 -4.34
N MET A 34 -4.13 -5.65 -4.56
CA MET A 34 -3.59 -6.82 -5.24
C MET A 34 -3.35 -7.92 -4.21
N THR A 35 -4.42 -8.66 -3.91
CA THR A 35 -4.36 -9.86 -3.07
C THR A 35 -3.67 -11.01 -3.82
N PRO A 36 -3.19 -12.06 -3.13
CA PRO A 36 -2.56 -13.22 -3.78
C PRO A 36 -3.41 -13.85 -4.89
N GLU A 37 -4.73 -13.90 -4.71
CA GLU A 37 -5.68 -14.45 -5.69
C GLU A 37 -5.77 -13.58 -6.95
N ARG A 38 -5.73 -12.26 -6.76
CA ARG A 38 -5.70 -11.29 -7.87
C ARG A 38 -4.37 -11.35 -8.62
N ILE A 39 -3.25 -11.55 -7.91
CA ILE A 39 -1.93 -11.76 -8.52
C ILE A 39 -1.92 -13.04 -9.35
N ALA A 40 -2.41 -14.16 -8.79
CA ALA A 40 -2.51 -15.43 -9.52
C ALA A 40 -3.39 -15.30 -10.78
N THR A 41 -4.48 -14.54 -10.69
CA THR A 41 -5.35 -14.27 -11.84
C THR A 41 -4.64 -13.41 -12.89
N ALA A 42 -3.95 -12.35 -12.48
CA ALA A 42 -3.13 -11.53 -13.38
C ALA A 42 -2.05 -12.37 -14.10
N GLN A 43 -1.37 -13.26 -13.38
CA GLN A 43 -0.35 -14.15 -13.93
C GLN A 43 -0.93 -15.12 -14.98
N ARG A 44 -2.10 -15.72 -14.71
CA ARG A 44 -2.78 -16.59 -15.69
C ARG A 44 -3.16 -15.83 -16.97
N MET A 45 -3.81 -14.66 -16.83
CA MET A 45 -4.16 -13.82 -17.97
C MET A 45 -2.91 -13.37 -18.74
N ARG A 46 -1.78 -13.22 -18.05
CA ARG A 46 -0.52 -12.93 -18.72
C ARG A 46 0.07 -14.10 -19.50
N ALA A 47 -0.05 -15.31 -18.98
CA ALA A 47 0.34 -16.53 -19.69
C ALA A 47 -0.47 -16.71 -20.98
N GLU A 48 -1.73 -16.26 -20.99
CA GLU A 48 -2.60 -16.16 -22.17
C GLU A 48 -2.24 -14.99 -23.11
N GLN A 49 -1.10 -14.31 -22.90
CA GLN A 49 -0.60 -13.20 -23.70
C GLN A 49 -1.49 -11.94 -23.73
N GLN A 50 -2.43 -11.80 -22.79
CA GLN A 50 -3.23 -10.57 -22.68
C GLN A 50 -2.35 -9.35 -22.36
N SER A 51 -2.75 -8.17 -22.83
CA SER A 51 -2.03 -6.92 -22.56
C SER A 51 -2.21 -6.45 -21.11
N TRP A 52 -1.23 -5.74 -20.58
CA TRP A 52 -1.28 -5.20 -19.22
C TRP A 52 -2.48 -4.29 -18.96
N ASP A 53 -2.86 -3.48 -19.95
CA ASP A 53 -4.05 -2.64 -19.88
C ASP A 53 -5.34 -3.46 -19.83
N SER A 54 -5.43 -4.56 -20.58
CA SER A 54 -6.58 -5.46 -20.53
C SER A 54 -6.72 -6.09 -19.14
N ILE A 55 -5.61 -6.62 -18.61
CA ILE A 55 -5.57 -7.23 -17.28
C ILE A 55 -5.94 -6.22 -16.19
N GLY A 56 -5.41 -4.99 -16.29
CA GLY A 56 -5.74 -3.90 -15.38
C GLY A 56 -7.24 -3.57 -15.39
N ARG A 57 -7.85 -3.43 -16.56
CA ARG A 57 -9.29 -3.20 -16.69
C ARG A 57 -10.12 -4.31 -16.06
N VAL A 58 -9.77 -5.57 -16.29
CA VAL A 58 -10.46 -6.73 -15.72
C VAL A 58 -10.37 -6.76 -14.20
N LEU A 59 -9.21 -6.41 -13.64
CA LEU A 59 -8.99 -6.39 -12.19
C LEU A 59 -9.40 -5.07 -11.51
N GLY A 60 -9.81 -4.06 -12.28
CA GLY A 60 -10.17 -2.73 -11.79
C GLY A 60 -8.97 -1.94 -11.23
N VAL A 61 -7.76 -2.17 -11.77
CA VAL A 61 -6.53 -1.49 -11.35
C VAL A 61 -5.79 -0.91 -12.55
N GLY A 62 -4.88 0.05 -12.33
CA GLY A 62 -4.04 0.55 -13.41
C GLY A 62 -3.06 -0.51 -13.91
N ALA A 63 -2.67 -0.44 -15.19
CA ALA A 63 -1.68 -1.34 -15.78
C ALA A 63 -0.35 -1.36 -15.00
N SER A 64 0.02 -0.23 -14.39
CA SER A 64 1.18 -0.11 -13.51
C SER A 64 1.08 -0.96 -12.24
N SER A 65 -0.13 -1.16 -11.70
CA SER A 65 -0.36 -2.05 -10.55
C SER A 65 -0.25 -3.53 -10.92
N VAL A 66 -0.51 -3.87 -12.18
CA VAL A 66 -0.36 -5.25 -12.69
C VAL A 66 1.11 -5.57 -12.99
N ARG A 67 1.89 -4.59 -13.45
CA ARG A 67 3.30 -4.76 -13.85
C ARG A 67 4.30 -4.75 -12.69
N ARG A 68 3.97 -4.09 -11.57
CA ARG A 68 4.84 -3.96 -10.40
C ARG A 68 5.15 -5.31 -9.78
#